data_AF-A0A9C6SMS7-F1
#
_entry.id   AF-A0A9C6SMS7-F1
#
_cell.length_a   1.000
_cell.length_b   1.000
_cell.length_c   1.000
_cell.angle_alpha   90.00
_cell.angle_beta   90.00
_cell.angle_gamma   90.00
#
_symmetry.space_group_name_H-M   'P 1'
#
loop_
_entity.id
_entity.type
_entity.pdbx_description
1 polymer ?
#
loop_
_entity_poly.entity_id
_entity_poly.type
_entity_poly.pdbx_seq_one_letter_code
_entity_poly.pdbx_strand_id
1 'polypeptide(L)'
;MSYNSSTEANCVCSEDIKKDEESNFDLVLKEKWMEAQKNEVFRYILNIQDSKILEGKYHFLVQLNIDRGYKRRSPESIISMNQPFNEKDFNFIKLVSEEQIMNLNNTDKDDIIAINASPIEYCHSLLLPQRCKQLPQLVTKHSLVKAVELFSLSLSSYIRVAFNSLCAFASVNHLHWHLYYLKWRMLLEYIDVEKLRMQLSFTFGGRNFHNVSLDQGQEPIAEETIELSENEGHWSGTQS
;
A
#
# COMPACT_ATOMS: atom_id res chain seq x y z
N MET A 1 16.48 -21.34 16.93
CA MET A 1 15.85 -21.21 18.26
C MET A 1 14.37 -20.95 18.02
N SER A 2 13.54 -21.75 18.66
CA SER A 2 12.10 -21.91 18.44
C SER A 2 11.29 -20.65 18.73
N TYR A 3 10.46 -20.23 17.78
CA TYR A 3 9.42 -19.23 17.98
C TYR A 3 8.28 -19.84 18.80
N ASN A 4 8.16 -19.44 20.06
CA ASN A 4 6.97 -19.60 20.87
C ASN A 4 6.66 -18.23 21.50
N SER A 5 5.58 -17.60 21.06
CA SER A 5 4.92 -16.54 21.84
C SER A 5 3.43 -16.56 21.54
N SER A 6 2.75 -17.48 22.20
CA SER A 6 1.33 -17.41 22.50
C SER A 6 1.10 -16.32 23.55
N THR A 7 0.50 -15.21 23.12
CA THR A 7 -0.29 -14.31 23.97
C THR A 7 -1.53 -13.92 23.17
N GLU A 8 -2.54 -14.78 23.25
CA GLU A 8 -3.90 -14.46 22.87
C GLU A 8 -4.43 -13.39 23.82
N ALA A 9 -4.41 -12.14 23.38
CA ALA A 9 -5.24 -11.11 23.97
C ALA A 9 -6.68 -11.36 23.50
N ASN A 10 -7.54 -11.78 24.43
CA ASN A 10 -8.98 -11.97 24.22
C ASN A 10 -9.62 -10.69 23.67
N CYS A 11 -9.78 -10.63 22.35
CA CYS A 11 -10.65 -9.68 21.68
C CYS A 11 -11.94 -10.42 21.29
N VAL A 12 -13.05 -10.01 21.89
CA VAL A 12 -14.38 -10.46 21.50
C VAL A 12 -14.71 -9.82 20.15
N CYS A 13 -14.31 -10.50 19.07
CA CYS A 13 -14.90 -10.43 17.74
C CYS A 13 -14.92 -11.86 17.20
N SER A 14 -15.76 -12.68 17.83
CA SER A 14 -16.10 -14.02 17.36
C SER A 14 -17.12 -13.93 16.22
N GLU A 15 -16.66 -13.51 15.04
CA GLU A 15 -17.32 -13.81 13.77
C GLU A 15 -16.24 -14.28 12.80
N ASP A 16 -16.24 -15.59 12.53
CA ASP A 16 -15.45 -16.34 11.56
C ASP A 16 -14.31 -15.57 10.87
N ILE A 17 -13.11 -15.59 11.46
CA ILE A 17 -11.88 -15.26 10.73
C ILE A 17 -11.75 -16.33 9.64
N LYS A 18 -12.25 -16.05 8.43
CA LYS A 18 -11.92 -16.83 7.25
C LYS A 18 -10.39 -16.99 7.23
N LYS A 19 -9.94 -18.23 7.07
CA LYS A 19 -8.52 -18.52 6.90
C LYS A 19 -7.98 -17.59 5.80
N ASP A 20 -6.95 -16.82 6.13
CA ASP A 20 -6.28 -15.94 5.17
C ASP A 20 -5.76 -16.82 4.03
N GLU A 21 -6.33 -16.64 2.84
CA GLU A 21 -5.89 -17.33 1.63
C GLU A 21 -4.77 -16.53 0.99
N GLU A 22 -3.72 -17.21 0.53
CA GLU A 22 -2.58 -16.58 -0.12
C GLU A 22 -2.50 -17.06 -1.56
N SER A 23 -2.42 -16.11 -2.49
CA SER A 23 -2.12 -16.36 -3.89
C SER A 23 -0.62 -16.64 -4.10
N ASN A 24 -0.25 -17.09 -5.30
CA ASN A 24 1.16 -17.14 -5.69
C ASN A 24 1.83 -15.76 -5.64
N PHE A 25 1.10 -14.69 -5.96
CA PHE A 25 1.61 -13.33 -5.86
C PHE A 25 1.98 -12.99 -4.40
N ASP A 26 1.11 -13.33 -3.45
CA ASP A 26 1.33 -13.06 -2.03
C ASP A 26 2.56 -13.80 -1.50
N LEU A 27 2.71 -15.07 -1.88
CA LEU A 27 3.84 -15.91 -1.49
C LEU A 27 5.17 -15.37 -2.02
N VAL A 28 5.24 -15.07 -3.33
CA VAL A 28 6.46 -14.56 -3.97
C VAL A 28 6.86 -13.20 -3.39
N LEU A 29 5.89 -12.31 -3.17
CA LEU A 29 6.13 -11.00 -2.57
C LEU A 29 6.72 -11.13 -1.16
N LYS A 30 6.10 -11.95 -0.31
CA LYS A 30 6.56 -12.20 1.08
C LYS A 30 7.93 -12.86 1.13
N GLU A 31 8.16 -13.89 0.30
CA GLU A 31 9.42 -14.62 0.23
C GLU A 31 10.59 -13.69 -0.13
N LYS A 32 10.45 -12.94 -1.23
CA LYS A 32 11.50 -12.03 -1.71
C LYS A 32 11.73 -10.85 -0.76
N TRP A 33 10.68 -10.34 -0.12
CA TRP A 33 10.84 -9.30 0.90
C TRP A 33 11.64 -9.82 2.10
N MET A 34 11.37 -11.06 2.54
CA MET A 34 12.14 -11.72 3.61
C MET A 34 13.59 -12.02 3.20
N GLU A 35 13.81 -12.42 1.95
CA GLU A 35 15.15 -12.60 1.39
C GLU A 35 15.94 -11.29 1.39
N ALA A 36 15.35 -10.19 0.92
CA ALA A 36 15.97 -8.87 0.97
C ALA A 36 16.31 -8.44 2.41
N GLN A 37 15.51 -8.84 3.40
CA GLN A 37 15.77 -8.52 4.81
C GLN A 37 16.94 -9.34 5.34
N LYS A 38 17.01 -10.63 4.99
CA LYS A 38 18.13 -11.51 5.32
C LYS A 38 19.44 -11.03 4.68
N ASN A 39 19.36 -10.44 3.49
CA ASN A 39 20.50 -9.88 2.75
C ASN A 39 20.82 -8.42 3.14
N GLU A 40 20.22 -7.91 4.22
CA GLU A 40 20.51 -6.57 4.78
C GLU A 40 20.31 -5.41 3.79
N VAL A 41 19.36 -5.56 2.84
CA VAL A 41 19.08 -4.53 1.81
C VAL A 41 18.36 -3.30 2.43
N PHE A 42 17.68 -3.49 3.56
CA PHE A 42 16.93 -2.44 4.25
C PHE A 42 17.83 -1.54 5.09
N ARG A 43 17.40 -0.29 5.37
CA ARG A 43 18.09 0.60 6.31
C ARG A 43 18.02 0.11 7.76
N TYR A 44 17.03 -0.73 8.06
CA TYR A 44 16.83 -1.41 9.33
C TYR A 44 15.93 -2.62 9.14
N ILE A 45 16.08 -3.59 10.04
CA ILE A 45 15.16 -4.71 10.18
C ILE A 45 13.88 -4.19 10.83
N LEU A 46 12.73 -4.51 10.25
CA LEU A 46 11.45 -4.11 10.83
C LEU A 46 11.30 -4.78 12.21
N ASN A 47 11.13 -3.97 13.24
CA ASN A 47 10.94 -4.45 14.60
C ASN A 47 9.84 -3.64 15.29
N ILE A 48 8.60 -4.12 15.20
CA ILE A 48 7.46 -3.54 15.90
C ILE A 48 7.51 -4.06 17.33
N GLN A 49 7.95 -3.20 18.26
CA GLN A 49 8.24 -3.60 19.64
C GLN A 49 6.99 -3.70 20.50
N ASP A 50 6.00 -2.85 20.21
CA ASP A 50 4.75 -2.79 20.93
C ASP A 50 3.64 -2.34 19.97
N SER A 51 2.43 -2.82 20.21
CA SER A 51 1.24 -2.40 19.49
C SER A 51 0.05 -2.38 20.42
N LYS A 52 -0.76 -1.32 20.35
CA LYS A 52 -1.99 -1.21 21.13
C LYS A 52 -3.10 -0.57 20.34
N ILE A 53 -4.33 -0.93 20.72
CA ILE A 53 -5.53 -0.26 20.27
C ILE A 53 -5.84 0.86 21.26
N LEU A 54 -6.01 2.07 20.74
CA LEU A 54 -6.41 3.20 21.57
C LEU A 54 -7.88 3.07 21.96
N GLU A 55 -8.17 3.39 23.21
CA GLU A 55 -9.54 3.55 23.69
C GLU A 55 -10.24 4.70 22.95
N GLY A 56 -11.53 4.52 22.66
CA GLY A 56 -12.35 5.52 22.00
C GLY A 56 -13.09 4.95 20.80
N LYS A 57 -13.96 5.78 20.20
CA LYS A 57 -14.91 5.37 19.15
C LYS A 57 -14.27 4.66 17.96
N TYR A 58 -13.05 5.05 17.59
CA TYR A 58 -12.41 4.66 16.32
C TYR A 58 -11.37 3.56 16.45
N HIS A 59 -11.02 3.14 17.66
CA HIS A 59 -10.12 1.99 17.92
C HIS A 59 -8.83 2.02 17.08
N PHE A 60 -8.11 3.14 17.10
CA PHE A 60 -6.90 3.30 16.30
C PHE A 60 -5.82 2.31 16.74
N LEU A 61 -5.21 1.62 15.77
CA LEU A 61 -4.00 0.84 15.98
C LEU A 61 -2.78 1.76 16.03
N VAL A 62 -1.98 1.63 17.09
CA VAL A 62 -0.70 2.31 17.25
C VAL A 62 0.40 1.27 17.36
N GLN A 63 1.46 1.42 16.57
CA GLN A 63 2.62 0.54 16.55
C GLN A 63 3.91 1.32 16.82
N LEU A 64 4.75 0.80 17.71
CA LEU A 64 6.03 1.38 18.06
C LEU A 64 7.15 0.77 17.21
N ASN A 65 7.66 1.56 16.26
CA ASN A 65 8.82 1.24 15.43
C ASN A 65 9.93 2.27 15.69
N ILE A 66 10.77 1.97 16.69
CA ILE A 66 11.84 2.86 17.17
C ILE A 66 12.86 3.15 16.05
N ASP A 67 13.33 2.10 15.37
CA ASP A 67 14.32 2.21 14.29
C ASP A 67 13.93 3.17 13.17
N ARG A 68 12.65 3.18 12.80
CA ARG A 68 12.15 4.10 11.79
C ARG A 68 12.32 5.57 12.16
N GLY A 69 12.23 5.90 13.44
CA GLY A 69 12.30 7.28 13.93
C GLY A 69 13.63 7.97 13.60
N TYR A 70 14.74 7.22 13.60
CA TYR A 70 16.09 7.77 13.36
C TYR A 70 16.79 7.22 12.11
N LYS A 71 16.41 6.05 11.59
CA LYS A 71 17.06 5.44 10.40
C LYS A 71 16.36 5.74 9.08
N ARG A 72 15.15 6.31 9.09
CA ARG A 72 14.46 6.73 7.86
C ARG A 72 15.19 7.90 7.21
N ARG A 73 15.19 7.95 5.88
CA ARG A 73 15.67 9.13 5.13
C ARG A 73 14.92 10.40 5.57
N SER A 74 15.63 11.52 5.56
CA SER A 74 14.99 12.84 5.62
C SER A 74 14.07 13.01 4.41
N PRO A 75 12.84 13.52 4.59
CA PRO A 75 11.98 13.91 3.48
C PRO A 75 12.63 14.96 2.60
N GLU A 76 12.27 14.97 1.32
CA GLU A 76 12.56 16.08 0.42
C GLU A 76 11.88 17.37 0.88
N SER A 77 12.42 18.52 0.45
CA SER A 77 11.74 19.81 0.63
C SER A 77 10.54 19.85 -0.30
N ILE A 78 9.36 19.73 0.30
CA ILE A 78 8.08 19.73 -0.40
C ILE A 78 7.41 21.07 -0.17
N ILE A 79 7.16 21.77 -1.27
CA ILE A 79 6.59 23.13 -1.26
C ILE A 79 5.18 23.14 -1.87
N SER A 80 4.87 22.14 -2.70
CA SER A 80 3.61 22.03 -3.43
C SER A 80 3.26 20.58 -3.75
N MET A 81 1.97 20.30 -3.85
CA MET A 81 1.42 19.04 -4.38
C MET A 81 1.85 18.78 -5.82
N ASN A 82 1.89 19.84 -6.64
CA ASN A 82 2.22 19.77 -8.07
C ASN A 82 3.70 20.07 -8.33
N GLN A 83 4.58 19.80 -7.37
CA GLN A 83 6.02 20.00 -7.54
C GLN A 83 6.54 19.10 -8.66
N PRO A 84 7.28 19.64 -9.65
CA PRO A 84 7.82 18.84 -10.74
C PRO A 84 8.87 17.84 -10.21
N PHE A 85 8.98 16.71 -10.90
CA PHE A 85 10.04 15.74 -10.67
C PHE A 85 11.43 16.40 -10.81
N ASN A 86 12.37 15.99 -9.97
CA ASN A 86 13.75 16.46 -10.02
C ASN A 86 14.72 15.28 -10.04
N GLU A 87 15.46 15.13 -11.14
CA GLU A 87 16.42 14.03 -11.32
C GLU A 87 17.62 14.08 -10.34
N LYS A 88 17.93 15.28 -9.82
CA LYS A 88 19.06 15.50 -8.89
C LYS A 88 18.75 14.94 -7.51
N ASP A 89 17.48 14.99 -7.11
CA ASP A 89 17.01 14.42 -5.85
C ASP A 89 16.99 12.89 -5.92
N PHE A 90 16.77 12.24 -4.78
CA PHE A 90 16.63 10.79 -4.78
C PHE A 90 15.42 10.37 -5.61
N ASN A 91 15.55 9.31 -6.40
CA ASN A 91 14.45 8.79 -7.19
C ASN A 91 14.66 7.30 -7.51
N PHE A 92 13.57 6.59 -7.79
CA PHE A 92 13.57 5.15 -8.00
C PHE A 92 14.23 4.65 -9.30
N ILE A 93 14.72 5.53 -10.19
CA ILE A 93 15.62 5.09 -11.28
C ILE A 93 16.93 4.56 -10.70
N LYS A 94 17.33 5.10 -9.53
CA LYS A 94 18.58 4.79 -8.83
C LYS A 94 18.49 3.55 -7.93
N LEU A 95 17.39 2.80 -7.97
CA LEU A 95 17.24 1.54 -7.22
C LEU A 95 18.28 0.52 -7.67
N VAL A 96 18.90 -0.13 -6.69
CA VAL A 96 19.78 -1.27 -6.98
C VAL A 96 18.95 -2.53 -7.27
N SER A 97 19.55 -3.54 -7.90
CA SER A 97 18.85 -4.77 -8.29
C SER A 97 18.25 -5.52 -7.11
N GLU A 98 18.93 -5.46 -5.96
CA GLU A 98 18.60 -6.15 -4.71
C GLU A 98 17.35 -5.55 -4.04
N GLU A 99 17.01 -4.30 -4.35
CA GLU A 99 15.79 -3.66 -3.87
C GLU A 99 14.56 -4.09 -4.70
N GLN A 100 14.75 -4.69 -5.89
CA GLN A 100 13.65 -5.06 -6.79
C GLN A 100 13.10 -6.45 -6.45
N ILE A 101 11.79 -6.53 -6.23
CA ILE A 101 11.10 -7.78 -5.92
C ILE A 101 10.69 -8.48 -7.21
N MET A 102 9.86 -7.83 -8.02
CA MET A 102 9.31 -8.43 -9.24
C MET A 102 8.91 -7.38 -10.28
N ASN A 103 8.81 -7.82 -11.52
CA ASN A 103 8.27 -7.05 -12.62
C ASN A 103 6.81 -7.44 -12.88
N LEU A 104 5.93 -6.47 -13.09
CA LEU A 104 4.50 -6.73 -13.27
C LEU A 104 4.09 -6.99 -14.72
N ASN A 105 4.91 -6.57 -15.70
CA ASN A 105 4.62 -6.82 -17.11
C ASN A 105 5.75 -7.63 -17.76
N ASN A 106 5.39 -8.55 -18.65
CA ASN A 106 6.38 -9.31 -19.44
C ASN A 106 7.01 -8.48 -20.58
N THR A 107 6.39 -7.36 -20.96
CA THR A 107 6.76 -6.57 -22.16
C THR A 107 7.42 -5.24 -21.83
N ASP A 108 6.95 -4.52 -20.80
CA ASP A 108 7.52 -3.26 -20.33
C ASP A 108 8.08 -3.43 -18.93
N LYS A 109 9.42 -3.41 -18.80
CA LYS A 109 10.12 -3.62 -17.53
C LYS A 109 9.96 -2.46 -16.52
N ASP A 110 8.96 -1.61 -16.72
CA ASP A 110 8.88 -0.31 -16.08
C ASP A 110 7.87 -0.22 -14.93
N ASP A 111 6.92 -1.16 -14.88
CA ASP A 111 6.04 -1.36 -13.73
C ASP A 111 6.65 -2.43 -12.83
N ILE A 112 7.21 -2.02 -11.69
CA ILE A 112 7.89 -2.95 -10.78
C ILE A 112 7.36 -2.84 -9.36
N ILE A 113 7.55 -3.92 -8.60
CA ILE A 113 7.49 -3.88 -7.14
C ILE A 113 8.91 -3.92 -6.60
N ALA A 114 9.22 -3.00 -5.69
CA ALA A 114 10.48 -2.93 -4.96
C ALA A 114 10.22 -2.94 -3.45
N ILE A 115 11.22 -3.28 -2.63
CA ILE A 115 11.10 -3.09 -1.18
C ILE A 115 10.94 -1.61 -0.84
N ASN A 116 10.30 -1.31 0.28
CA ASN A 116 10.53 -0.03 0.95
C ASN A 116 11.69 -0.20 1.92
N ALA A 117 12.85 0.39 1.62
CA ALA A 117 14.05 0.32 2.47
C ALA A 117 13.85 0.92 3.88
N SER A 118 12.72 1.56 4.17
CA SER A 118 12.29 2.01 5.51
C SER A 118 10.88 1.51 5.83
N PRO A 119 10.72 0.20 6.10
CA PRO A 119 9.42 -0.45 6.21
C PRO A 119 8.66 0.00 7.47
N ILE A 120 7.34 0.07 7.37
CA ILE A 120 6.46 0.45 8.49
C ILE A 120 5.71 -0.74 9.06
N GLU A 121 5.49 -1.74 8.21
CA GLU A 121 4.75 -2.96 8.48
C GLU A 121 5.36 -4.09 7.64
N TYR A 122 4.99 -5.32 7.97
CA TYR A 122 5.39 -6.54 7.29
C TYR A 122 5.16 -6.44 5.78
N CYS A 123 6.20 -6.84 5.05
CA CYS A 123 6.21 -6.82 3.59
C CYS A 123 6.00 -5.43 2.96
N HIS A 124 6.31 -4.35 3.69
CA HIS A 124 6.21 -3.00 3.15
C HIS A 124 7.11 -2.82 1.91
N SER A 125 6.44 -2.68 0.78
CA SER A 125 6.97 -2.62 -0.58
C SER A 125 6.37 -1.42 -1.29
N LEU A 126 6.91 -1.10 -2.46
CA LEU A 126 6.51 0.01 -3.31
C LEU A 126 6.11 -0.54 -4.68
N LEU A 127 4.91 -0.20 -5.14
CA LEU A 127 4.56 -0.28 -6.56
C LEU A 127 5.11 0.98 -7.23
N LEU A 128 5.91 0.79 -8.28
CA LEU A 128 6.56 1.84 -9.06
C LEU A 128 6.06 1.75 -10.50
N PRO A 129 4.92 2.40 -10.81
CA PRO A 129 4.36 2.35 -12.14
C PRO A 129 5.08 3.33 -13.06
N GLN A 130 5.38 2.91 -14.28
CA GLN A 130 6.04 3.72 -15.30
C GLN A 130 7.31 4.43 -14.77
N ARG A 131 8.12 3.69 -14.00
CA ARG A 131 9.26 4.21 -13.24
C ARG A 131 10.22 5.05 -14.09
N CYS A 132 10.50 4.66 -15.33
CA CYS A 132 11.41 5.32 -16.26
C CYS A 132 10.83 6.60 -16.87
N LYS A 133 9.51 6.84 -16.74
CA LYS A 133 8.89 8.11 -17.14
C LYS A 133 9.16 9.25 -16.16
N GLN A 134 9.75 8.97 -14.99
CA GLN A 134 10.15 9.99 -14.01
C GLN A 134 8.98 10.92 -13.63
N LEU A 135 7.81 10.33 -13.42
CA LEU A 135 6.61 11.09 -13.09
C LEU A 135 6.69 11.60 -11.65
N PRO A 136 6.24 12.84 -11.37
CA PRO A 136 6.12 13.33 -9.99
C PRO A 136 5.14 12.47 -9.18
N GLN A 137 5.14 12.61 -7.86
CA GLN A 137 4.23 11.88 -6.95
C GLN A 137 2.78 12.39 -7.06
N LEU A 138 2.18 12.14 -8.22
CA LEU A 138 0.82 12.47 -8.61
C LEU A 138 0.16 11.22 -9.19
N VAL A 139 -1.04 10.87 -8.71
CA VAL A 139 -1.78 9.74 -9.27
C VAL A 139 -2.06 9.99 -10.75
N THR A 140 -1.77 8.97 -11.55
CA THR A 140 -2.18 8.86 -12.96
C THR A 140 -3.17 7.74 -13.12
N LYS A 141 -3.99 7.78 -14.18
CA LYS A 141 -4.89 6.68 -14.56
C LYS A 141 -4.17 5.33 -14.58
N HIS A 142 -3.00 5.26 -15.24
CA HIS A 142 -2.19 4.03 -15.30
C HIS A 142 -1.78 3.54 -13.90
N SER A 143 -1.32 4.45 -13.04
CA SER A 143 -0.88 4.08 -11.70
C SER A 143 -2.02 3.55 -10.81
N LEU A 144 -3.21 4.14 -10.94
CA LEU A 144 -4.40 3.72 -10.23
C LEU A 144 -4.89 2.35 -10.72
N VAL A 145 -4.93 2.14 -12.04
CA VAL A 145 -5.23 0.81 -12.62
C VAL A 145 -4.25 -0.24 -12.12
N LYS A 146 -2.94 0.05 -12.10
CA LYS A 146 -1.93 -0.89 -11.57
C LYS A 146 -2.14 -1.18 -10.09
N ALA A 147 -2.49 -0.18 -9.29
CA ALA A 147 -2.84 -0.37 -7.88
C ALA A 147 -4.07 -1.28 -7.71
N VAL A 148 -5.09 -1.14 -8.56
CA VAL A 148 -6.30 -2.00 -8.57
C VAL A 148 -5.97 -3.43 -9.02
N GLU A 149 -5.14 -3.60 -10.05
CA GLU A 149 -4.69 -4.91 -10.53
C GLU A 149 -4.00 -5.72 -9.42
N LEU A 150 -3.20 -5.09 -8.56
CA LEU A 150 -2.56 -5.77 -7.42
C LEU A 150 -3.57 -6.42 -6.48
N PHE A 151 -4.74 -5.82 -6.26
CA PHE A 151 -5.80 -6.43 -5.46
C PHE A 151 -6.40 -7.67 -6.13
N SER A 152 -6.44 -7.71 -7.47
CA SER A 152 -6.90 -8.88 -8.20
C SER A 152 -5.87 -10.03 -8.18
N LEU A 153 -4.60 -9.71 -7.94
CA LEU A 153 -3.52 -10.70 -7.81
C LEU A 153 -3.46 -11.32 -6.41
N SER A 154 -3.82 -10.57 -5.37
CA SER A 154 -3.80 -11.03 -3.98
C SER A 154 -5.09 -11.76 -3.59
N LEU A 155 -4.97 -12.83 -2.80
CA LEU A 155 -6.11 -13.45 -2.13
C LEU A 155 -6.21 -13.06 -0.65
N SER A 156 -5.21 -12.36 -0.13
CA SER A 156 -5.14 -12.02 1.29
C SER A 156 -6.05 -10.85 1.63
N SER A 157 -6.84 -11.00 2.69
CA SER A 157 -7.65 -9.90 3.23
C SER A 157 -6.84 -8.82 3.95
N TYR A 158 -5.54 -9.05 4.14
CA TYR A 158 -4.65 -8.17 4.91
C TYR A 158 -3.77 -7.29 4.03
N ILE A 159 -3.77 -7.49 2.72
CA ILE A 159 -3.00 -6.63 1.82
C ILE A 159 -3.61 -5.22 1.81
N ARG A 160 -2.73 -4.21 1.84
CA ARG A 160 -3.10 -2.79 1.80
C ARG A 160 -2.28 -2.14 0.70
N VAL A 161 -2.98 -1.40 -0.16
CA VAL A 161 -2.37 -0.50 -1.13
C VAL A 161 -2.70 0.92 -0.69
N ALA A 162 -1.74 1.83 -0.71
CA ALA A 162 -1.95 3.21 -0.27
C ALA A 162 -1.13 4.18 -1.10
N PHE A 163 -1.64 5.40 -1.27
CA PHE A 163 -0.93 6.50 -1.90
C PHE A 163 -0.77 7.62 -0.89
N ASN A 164 0.40 8.23 -0.87
CA ASN A 164 0.65 9.47 -0.13
C ASN A 164 1.07 10.51 -1.18
N SER A 165 0.37 11.63 -1.26
CA SER A 165 0.84 12.76 -2.04
C SER A 165 1.99 13.49 -1.36
N LEU A 166 2.62 14.44 -2.06
CA LEU A 166 3.72 15.24 -1.51
C LEU A 166 3.33 15.98 -0.22
N CYS A 167 2.19 16.68 -0.18
CA CYS A 167 1.78 17.39 1.04
C CYS A 167 1.12 16.48 2.08
N ALA A 168 0.98 15.17 1.81
CA ALA A 168 0.53 14.16 2.75
C ALA A 168 1.66 13.21 3.18
N PHE A 169 2.82 13.79 3.54
CA PHE A 169 3.97 13.07 4.09
C PHE A 169 4.68 12.08 3.15
N ALA A 170 4.45 12.12 1.84
CA ALA A 170 5.39 11.48 0.92
C ALA A 170 6.79 12.07 1.11
N SER A 171 7.83 11.24 0.94
CA SER A 171 9.22 11.64 1.21
C SER A 171 10.10 11.68 -0.03
N VAL A 172 9.54 11.32 -1.18
CA VAL A 172 10.19 11.23 -2.48
C VAL A 172 9.22 11.74 -3.53
N ASN A 173 9.65 12.70 -4.36
CA ASN A 173 8.87 13.15 -5.49
C ASN A 173 9.11 12.31 -6.75
N HIS A 174 8.64 11.07 -6.71
CA HIS A 174 8.61 10.16 -7.85
C HIS A 174 7.45 9.19 -7.66
N LEU A 175 6.52 9.11 -8.61
CA LEU A 175 5.32 8.28 -8.56
C LEU A 175 5.53 6.87 -7.99
N HIS A 176 4.93 6.62 -6.82
CA HIS A 176 4.94 5.34 -6.13
C HIS A 176 3.67 5.14 -5.29
N TRP A 177 3.28 3.88 -5.13
CA TRP A 177 2.25 3.43 -4.19
C TRP A 177 2.88 2.53 -3.14
N HIS A 178 2.36 2.59 -1.92
CA HIS A 178 2.73 1.72 -0.82
C HIS A 178 1.94 0.42 -0.86
N LEU A 179 2.60 -0.69 -0.54
CA LEU A 179 2.02 -2.02 -0.42
C LEU A 179 2.50 -2.67 0.88
N TYR A 180 1.62 -3.18 1.73
CA TYR A 180 2.01 -3.90 2.96
C TYR A 180 0.89 -4.84 3.43
N TYR A 181 1.19 -5.73 4.37
CA TYR A 181 0.18 -6.62 4.97
C TYR A 181 -0.07 -6.25 6.42
N LEU A 182 -1.29 -5.84 6.72
CA LEU A 182 -1.71 -5.51 8.07
C LEU A 182 -2.76 -6.52 8.55
N LYS A 183 -2.40 -7.36 9.52
CA LYS A 183 -3.31 -8.34 10.15
C LYS A 183 -4.26 -7.69 11.17
N TRP A 184 -4.87 -6.57 10.76
CA TRP A 184 -5.82 -5.82 11.56
C TRP A 184 -6.87 -5.21 10.64
N ARG A 185 -8.14 -5.29 11.05
CA ARG A 185 -9.23 -4.61 10.33
C ARG A 185 -9.30 -3.16 10.78
N MET A 186 -9.04 -2.25 9.86
CA MET A 186 -9.20 -0.81 10.07
C MET A 186 -10.69 -0.42 10.06
N LEU A 187 -11.03 0.69 10.71
CA LEU A 187 -12.41 1.18 10.79
C LEU A 187 -13.09 1.28 9.41
N LEU A 188 -12.36 1.75 8.39
CA LEU A 188 -12.86 1.89 7.02
C LEU A 188 -13.35 0.56 6.40
N GLU A 189 -12.96 -0.58 6.97
CA GLU A 189 -13.29 -1.91 6.45
C GLU A 189 -14.60 -2.49 6.99
N TYR A 190 -15.21 -1.82 7.97
CA TYR A 190 -16.44 -2.28 8.63
C TYR A 190 -17.34 -1.14 9.11
N ILE A 191 -16.95 0.12 8.91
CA ILE A 191 -17.83 1.25 9.20
C ILE A 191 -19.04 1.19 8.26
N ASP A 192 -20.23 1.38 8.83
CA ASP A 192 -21.44 1.50 8.03
C ASP A 192 -21.33 2.75 7.15
N VAL A 193 -21.39 2.53 5.84
CA VAL A 193 -21.44 3.61 4.86
C VAL A 193 -22.89 3.82 4.42
N GLU A 194 -23.37 5.06 4.48
CA GLU A 194 -24.62 5.38 3.80
C GLU A 194 -24.41 5.24 2.29
N LYS A 195 -25.21 4.40 1.64
CA LYS A 195 -25.25 4.35 0.17
C LYS A 195 -25.66 5.73 -0.34
N LEU A 196 -24.72 6.48 -0.91
CA LEU A 196 -25.08 7.48 -1.90
C LEU A 196 -25.81 6.74 -3.02
N ARG A 197 -27.11 7.01 -3.18
CA ARG A 197 -27.93 6.44 -4.25
C ARG A 197 -27.45 6.99 -5.60
N MET A 198 -26.44 6.35 -6.17
CA MET A 198 -26.37 6.14 -7.62
C MET A 198 -26.93 4.74 -7.89
N GLN A 199 -27.97 4.66 -8.74
CA GLN A 199 -28.54 3.38 -9.18
C GLN A 199 -27.50 2.66 -10.05
N LEU A 200 -26.64 1.86 -9.44
CA LEU A 200 -25.84 0.85 -10.12
C LEU A 200 -26.02 -0.47 -9.38
N SER A 201 -26.57 -1.44 -10.11
CA SER A 201 -27.08 -2.71 -9.59
C SER A 201 -25.98 -3.76 -9.55
N PHE A 202 -25.19 -3.86 -8.47
CA PHE A 202 -24.21 -4.96 -8.34
C PHE A 202 -24.07 -5.48 -6.90
N THR A 203 -23.87 -6.79 -6.78
CA THR A 203 -23.58 -7.52 -5.54
C THR A 203 -22.19 -8.16 -5.64
N PHE A 204 -21.26 -7.72 -4.79
CA PHE A 204 -19.96 -8.37 -4.61
C PHE A 204 -20.06 -9.49 -3.58
N GLY A 205 -19.51 -10.66 -3.89
CA GLY A 205 -19.30 -11.72 -2.93
C GLY A 205 -18.18 -11.37 -1.93
N GLY A 206 -18.51 -10.59 -0.89
CA GLY A 206 -17.81 -10.53 0.40
C GLY A 206 -16.30 -10.25 0.40
N ARG A 207 -15.78 -9.50 -0.57
CA ARG A 207 -14.36 -9.10 -0.66
C ARG A 207 -14.30 -7.59 -0.84
N ASN A 208 -13.67 -6.90 0.12
CA ASN A 208 -13.71 -5.45 0.24
C ASN A 208 -12.43 -4.83 -0.34
N PHE A 209 -12.56 -3.73 -1.08
CA PHE A 209 -11.49 -2.85 -1.52
C PHE A 209 -11.22 -1.84 -0.40
N HIS A 210 -10.07 -1.90 0.27
CA HIS A 210 -9.96 -1.35 1.63
C HIS A 210 -9.29 0.01 1.76
N ASN A 211 -8.52 0.50 0.78
CA ASN A 211 -7.98 1.85 0.87
C ASN A 211 -7.39 2.33 -0.46
N VAL A 212 -7.84 3.50 -0.93
CA VAL A 212 -7.09 4.37 -1.83
C VAL A 212 -7.20 5.74 -1.22
N SER A 213 -6.19 6.13 -0.43
CA SER A 213 -6.07 7.48 0.13
C SER A 213 -5.63 8.40 -1.00
N LEU A 214 -6.58 9.14 -1.58
CA LEU A 214 -6.30 10.23 -2.50
C LEU A 214 -6.54 11.54 -1.75
N ASP A 215 -5.53 12.38 -1.67
CA ASP A 215 -5.64 13.68 -1.04
C ASP A 215 -6.44 14.66 -1.91
N GLN A 216 -6.93 15.74 -1.29
CA GLN A 216 -7.69 16.79 -1.97
C GLN A 216 -6.98 17.30 -3.23
N GLY A 217 -7.67 17.21 -4.38
CA GLY A 217 -7.20 17.65 -5.69
C GLY A 217 -6.85 16.55 -6.70
N GLN A 218 -6.91 15.27 -6.33
CA GLN A 218 -6.67 14.13 -7.25
C GLN A 218 -7.92 13.29 -7.53
N GLU A 219 -9.07 13.73 -7.06
CA GLU A 219 -10.35 13.03 -7.15
C GLU A 219 -10.90 12.93 -8.58
N PRO A 220 -10.73 13.95 -9.47
CA PRO A 220 -11.15 13.82 -10.86
C PRO A 220 -10.47 12.67 -11.62
N ILE A 221 -9.22 12.34 -11.27
CA ILE A 221 -8.47 11.22 -11.88
C ILE A 221 -9.03 9.89 -11.39
N ALA A 222 -9.47 9.83 -10.12
CA ALA A 222 -10.15 8.68 -9.57
C ALA A 222 -11.48 8.44 -10.29
N GLU A 223 -12.29 9.50 -10.43
CA GLU A 223 -13.59 9.47 -11.11
C GLU A 223 -13.46 9.02 -12.57
N GLU A 224 -12.58 9.65 -13.36
CA GLU A 224 -12.37 9.28 -14.77
C GLU A 224 -11.85 7.84 -14.92
N THR A 225 -11.01 7.37 -14.00
CA THR A 225 -10.49 6.01 -14.02
C THR A 225 -11.58 5.00 -13.67
N ILE A 226 -12.47 5.32 -12.73
CA ILE A 226 -13.65 4.52 -12.36
C ILE A 226 -14.60 4.41 -13.56
N GLU A 227 -14.90 5.51 -14.26
CA GLU A 227 -15.77 5.48 -15.45
C GLU A 227 -15.18 4.62 -16.59
N LEU A 228 -13.85 4.66 -16.77
CA LEU A 228 -13.17 3.85 -17.76
C LEU A 228 -13.09 2.37 -17.37
N SER A 229 -12.89 2.08 -16.09
CA SER A 229 -12.88 0.71 -15.59
C SER A 229 -14.29 0.12 -15.51
N GLU A 230 -15.34 0.92 -15.31
CA GLU A 230 -16.75 0.52 -15.46
C GLU A 230 -17.08 0.09 -16.90
N ASN A 231 -16.55 0.78 -17.91
CA ASN A 231 -16.70 0.41 -19.31
C ASN A 231 -15.90 -0.85 -19.70
N GLU A 232 -14.83 -1.18 -18.95
CA GLU A 232 -13.96 -2.35 -19.18
C GLU A 232 -14.17 -3.51 -18.16
N GLY A 233 -15.12 -3.38 -17.22
CA GLY A 233 -15.57 -4.45 -16.32
C GLY A 233 -14.89 -4.56 -14.93
N HIS A 234 -14.22 -3.52 -14.43
CA HIS A 234 -13.42 -3.56 -13.19
C HIS A 234 -13.66 -2.37 -12.22
N TRP A 235 -14.71 -2.50 -11.41
CA TRP A 235 -14.94 -2.08 -9.99
C TRP A 235 -14.62 -0.64 -9.44
N SER A 236 -15.27 -0.33 -8.30
CA SER A 236 -15.65 0.97 -7.71
C SER A 236 -14.67 1.64 -6.71
N GLY A 237 -14.68 2.99 -6.63
CA GLY A 237 -14.02 3.79 -5.59
C GLY A 237 -14.98 4.57 -4.67
N THR A 238 -14.46 5.06 -3.54
CA THR A 238 -15.16 5.95 -2.58
C THR A 238 -14.22 7.03 -2.04
N GLN A 239 -14.72 8.27 -2.00
CA GLN A 239 -14.08 9.52 -1.56
C GLN A 239 -14.44 9.82 -0.09
N SER A 240 -13.53 10.46 0.65
CA SER A 240 -13.73 10.96 2.03
C SER A 240 -14.28 12.38 2.07
#